data_AF-A0A2D4GXG2-F1
#
_entry.id   AF-A0A2D4GXG2-F1
#
_cell.length_a   1.000
_cell.length_b   1.000
_cell.length_c   1.000
_cell.angle_alpha   90.00
_cell.angle_beta   90.00
_cell.angle_gamma   90.00
#
_symmetry.space_group_name_H-M   'P 1'
#
loop_
_entity.id
_entity.type
_entity.pdbx_description
1 polymer ?
#
loop_
_entity_poly.entity_id
_entity_poly.type
_entity_poly.pdbx_seq_one_letter_code
_entity_poly.pdbx_strand_id
1 'polypeptide(L)'
;NACYMEELRNVELVPGDRGRMCVNMEWGAFGDSGCLEEFWTEFDATVDENSLNPGKQRFEKMISGMYLGEIVRNILIDFTKRGLLFRGRISERLKTKGIFKTKFLSQIESDCLALLQVRHILQDL
;
A
#
# COMPACT_ATOMS: atom_id res chain seq x y z
N ASN A 1 -2.07 10.39 -4.84
CA ASN A 1 -1.34 11.55 -5.40
C ASN A 1 -1.87 12.83 -4.77
N ALA A 2 -1.11 13.92 -4.79
CA ALA A 2 -1.50 15.21 -4.26
C ALA A 2 -1.07 16.33 -5.21
N CYS A 3 -1.81 17.44 -5.17
CA CYS A 3 -1.46 18.67 -5.84
C CYS A 3 -1.70 19.87 -4.92
N TYR A 4 -1.03 20.98 -5.21
CA TYR A 4 -1.20 22.23 -4.47
C TYR A 4 -0.96 23.43 -5.39
N MET A 5 -1.42 24.60 -4.96
CA MET A 5 -1.16 25.86 -5.66
C MET A 5 0.20 26.41 -5.21
N GLU A 6 1.17 26.41 -6.12
CA GLU A 6 2.51 26.97 -5.93
C GLU A 6 2.57 28.38 -6.54
N GLU A 7 3.38 29.26 -5.95
CA GLU A 7 3.71 30.56 -6.51
C GLU A 7 4.50 30.39 -7.81
N LEU A 8 4.11 31.07 -8.89
CA LEU A 8 4.70 30.87 -10.22
C LEU A 8 6.22 31.13 -10.21
N ARG A 9 6.68 32.06 -9.37
CA ARG A 9 8.11 32.35 -9.16
C ARG A 9 8.94 31.14 -8.69
N ASN A 10 8.33 30.13 -8.09
CA ASN A 10 8.98 28.90 -7.64
C ASN A 10 8.95 27.79 -8.71
N VAL A 11 8.19 27.97 -9.81
CA VAL A 11 8.03 26.98 -10.88
C VAL A 11 8.99 27.28 -12.03
N GLU A 12 10.27 26.93 -11.84
CA GLU A 12 11.36 27.26 -12.78
C GLU A 12 11.15 26.73 -14.22
N LEU A 13 10.37 25.67 -14.37
CA LEU A 13 10.11 25.02 -15.67
C LEU A 13 9.11 25.79 -16.56
N VAL A 14 8.41 26.79 -16.01
CA VAL A 14 7.42 27.58 -16.75
C VAL A 14 7.81 29.06 -16.71
N PRO A 15 7.85 29.76 -17.87
CA PRO A 15 8.20 31.18 -17.88
C PRO A 15 7.13 32.03 -17.18
N GLY A 16 7.58 32.96 -16.34
CA GLY A 16 6.77 33.93 -15.61
C GLY A 16 7.05 33.93 -14.11
N ASP A 17 6.73 35.03 -13.43
CA ASP A 17 7.00 35.23 -12.00
C ASP A 17 5.78 35.71 -11.20
N ARG A 18 4.63 35.91 -11.87
CA ARG A 18 3.39 36.43 -11.28
C ARG A 18 2.26 35.42 -11.35
N GLY A 19 1.53 35.29 -10.23
CA GLY A 19 0.39 34.38 -10.10
C GLY A 19 0.77 33.03 -9.48
N ARG A 20 -0.15 32.07 -9.56
CA ARG A 20 0.02 30.73 -8.99
C ARG A 20 -0.30 29.66 -10.02
N MET A 21 0.35 28.52 -9.90
CA MET A 21 0.14 27.34 -10.74
C MET A 21 -0.17 26.12 -9.88
N CYS A 22 -1.10 25.28 -10.32
CA CYS A 22 -1.34 23.99 -9.67
C CYS A 22 -0.20 23.04 -10.04
N VAL A 23 0.57 22.59 -9.05
CA VAL A 23 1.64 21.61 -9.22
C VAL A 23 1.10 20.23 -8.86
N ASN A 24 1.14 19.33 -9.83
CA ASN A 24 0.95 17.91 -9.60
C ASN A 24 2.28 17.32 -9.12
N MET A 25 2.32 16.82 -7.88
CA MET A 25 3.58 16.40 -7.25
C MET A 25 4.09 15.05 -7.76
N GLU A 26 3.20 14.21 -8.28
CA GLU A 26 3.51 12.79 -8.55
C GLU A 26 4.24 12.12 -7.37
N TRP A 27 3.78 12.41 -6.14
CA TRP A 27 4.48 12.03 -4.92
C TRP A 27 4.56 10.52 -4.67
N GLY A 28 3.92 9.71 -5.53
CA GLY A 28 3.95 8.26 -5.44
C GLY A 28 5.36 7.69 -5.65
N ALA A 29 6.17 8.38 -6.46
CA ALA A 29 7.57 8.06 -6.72
C ALA A 29 8.52 8.48 -5.59
N PHE A 30 8.02 9.11 -4.52
CA PHE A 30 8.84 9.38 -3.34
C PHE A 30 9.42 8.05 -2.79
N GLY A 31 10.72 8.03 -2.47
CA GLY A 31 11.41 6.81 -2.06
C GLY A 31 12.05 5.99 -3.19
N ASP A 32 11.73 6.25 -4.46
CA ASP A 32 12.34 5.52 -5.60
C ASP A 32 13.87 5.67 -5.67
N SER A 33 14.41 6.76 -5.10
CA SER A 33 15.85 7.01 -4.98
C SER A 33 16.51 6.35 -3.76
N GLY A 34 15.77 5.55 -2.99
CA GLY A 34 16.26 4.90 -1.76
C GLY A 34 16.09 5.73 -0.48
N CYS A 35 15.55 6.96 -0.54
CA CYS A 35 15.40 7.82 0.64
C CYS A 35 14.39 7.32 1.69
N LEU A 36 13.65 6.24 1.40
CA LEU A 36 12.71 5.59 2.33
C LEU A 36 13.17 4.20 2.77
N GLU A 37 14.40 3.78 2.48
CA GLU A 37 14.89 2.43 2.77
C GLU A 37 14.80 2.05 4.26
N GLU A 38 15.01 3.01 5.17
CA GLU A 38 14.90 2.75 6.62
C GLU A 38 13.48 2.32 7.05
N PHE A 39 12.45 2.77 6.33
CA PHE A 39 11.06 2.43 6.61
C PHE A 39 10.53 1.29 5.74
N TRP A 40 11.35 0.81 4.80
CA TRP A 40 10.96 -0.17 3.80
C TRP A 40 11.12 -1.59 4.33
N THR A 41 10.01 -2.29 4.53
CA THR A 41 10.04 -3.64 5.10
C THR A 41 10.25 -4.72 4.04
N GLU A 42 10.53 -5.95 4.49
CA GLU A 42 10.57 -7.13 3.61
C GLU A 42 9.23 -7.40 2.91
N PHE A 43 8.11 -7.00 3.52
CA PHE A 43 6.78 -7.12 2.93
C PHE A 43 6.58 -6.11 1.80
N ASP A 44 7.03 -4.87 1.99
CA ASP A 44 7.01 -3.84 0.95
C ASP A 44 7.89 -4.25 -0.23
N ALA A 45 9.10 -4.78 0.04
CA ALA A 45 9.99 -5.33 -0.98
C ALA A 45 9.33 -6.45 -1.77
N THR A 46 8.69 -7.40 -1.09
CA THR A 46 7.97 -8.51 -1.75
C THR A 46 6.84 -7.98 -2.65
N VAL A 47 6.09 -6.98 -2.20
CA VAL A 47 5.01 -6.36 -2.99
C VAL A 47 5.57 -5.63 -4.22
N ASP A 48 6.66 -4.90 -4.05
CA ASP A 48 7.32 -4.16 -5.13
C ASP A 48 7.89 -5.08 -6.21
N GLU A 49 8.64 -6.11 -5.83
CA GLU A 49 9.21 -7.13 -6.73
C GLU A 49 8.13 -7.85 -7.55
N ASN A 50 6.94 -8.03 -6.97
CA ASN A 50 5.81 -8.72 -7.58
C ASN A 50 4.82 -7.79 -8.28
N SER A 51 5.09 -6.48 -8.31
CA SER A 51 4.24 -5.47 -8.94
C SER A 51 4.49 -5.35 -10.44
N LEU A 52 3.65 -4.60 -11.13
CA LEU A 52 3.83 -4.29 -12.56
C LEU A 52 5.03 -3.36 -12.82
N ASN A 53 5.48 -2.65 -11.80
CA ASN A 53 6.48 -1.60 -11.89
C ASN A 53 7.50 -1.69 -10.73
N PRO A 54 8.33 -2.74 -10.65
CA PRO A 54 9.33 -2.89 -9.58
C PRO A 54 10.29 -1.70 -9.49
N GLY A 55 10.64 -1.28 -8.28
CA GLY A 55 11.52 -0.15 -8.00
C GLY A 55 10.91 1.23 -8.28
N LYS A 56 9.62 1.28 -8.64
CA LYS A 56 8.89 2.52 -8.91
C LYS A 56 7.70 2.70 -8.00
N GLN A 57 7.27 3.94 -7.81
CA GLN A 57 6.08 4.27 -7.03
C GLN A 57 6.16 3.71 -5.59
N ARG A 58 7.34 3.74 -4.97
CA ARG A 58 7.58 3.10 -3.66
C ARG A 58 6.66 3.67 -2.58
N PHE A 59 6.54 4.99 -2.47
CA PHE A 59 5.63 5.60 -1.50
C PHE A 59 4.16 5.26 -1.76
N GLU A 60 3.75 5.21 -3.04
CA GLU A 60 2.39 4.79 -3.39
C GLU A 60 2.10 3.35 -2.95
N LYS A 61 3.08 2.45 -3.04
CA LYS A 61 2.96 1.06 -2.62
C LYS A 61 2.72 0.88 -1.13
N MET A 62 3.24 1.78 -0.30
CA MET A 62 3.02 1.73 1.14
C MET A 62 1.66 2.28 1.58
N ILE A 63 0.95 3.03 0.72
CA ILE A 63 -0.23 3.81 1.14
C ILE A 63 -1.49 3.47 0.35
N SER A 64 -1.36 3.15 -0.94
CA SER A 64 -2.53 3.05 -1.79
C SER A 64 -3.30 1.75 -1.56
N GLY A 65 -4.62 1.81 -1.72
CA GLY A 65 -5.50 0.67 -1.52
C GLY A 65 -5.19 -0.53 -2.43
N MET A 66 -4.53 -0.30 -3.57
CA MET A 66 -4.10 -1.36 -4.48
C MET A 66 -3.06 -2.30 -3.84
N TYR A 67 -2.21 -1.77 -2.96
CA TYR A 67 -1.05 -2.47 -2.43
C TYR A 67 -1.19 -2.86 -0.96
N LEU A 68 -1.92 -2.08 -0.15
CA LEU A 68 -2.15 -2.38 1.27
C LEU A 68 -2.67 -3.80 1.51
N GLY A 69 -3.57 -4.27 0.64
CA GLY A 69 -4.09 -5.63 0.69
C GLY A 69 -3.02 -6.70 0.51
N GLU A 70 -2.08 -6.48 -0.41
CA GLU A 70 -0.98 -7.41 -0.68
C GLU A 70 0.05 -7.38 0.46
N ILE A 71 0.31 -6.22 1.07
CA ILE A 71 1.16 -6.13 2.27
C ILE A 71 0.56 -7.01 3.39
N VAL A 72 -0.73 -6.81 3.70
CA VAL A 72 -1.44 -7.62 4.70
C VAL A 72 -1.42 -9.10 4.34
N ARG A 73 -1.67 -9.46 3.07
CA ARG A 73 -1.64 -10.86 2.61
C ARG A 73 -0.28 -11.51 2.84
N ASN A 74 0.81 -10.82 2.54
CA ASN A 74 2.17 -11.34 2.73
C ASN A 74 2.50 -11.51 4.22
N ILE A 75 2.09 -10.59 5.09
CA ILE A 75 2.21 -10.71 6.55
C ILE A 75 1.44 -11.95 7.05
N LEU A 76 0.20 -12.13 6.60
CA LEU A 76 -0.61 -13.30 7.00
C LEU A 76 0.02 -14.62 6.54
N ILE A 77 0.62 -14.65 5.35
CA ILE A 77 1.38 -15.81 4.88
C ILE A 77 2.58 -16.09 5.78
N ASP A 78 3.38 -15.08 6.12
CA ASP A 78 4.55 -15.25 7.01
C ASP A 78 4.12 -15.80 8.37
N PHE A 79 3.11 -15.18 8.98
CA PHE A 79 2.62 -15.59 10.29
C PHE A 79 2.01 -17.00 10.26
N THR A 80 1.38 -17.39 9.15
CA THR A 80 0.91 -18.76 8.95
C THR A 80 2.07 -19.73 8.82
N LYS A 81 3.11 -19.43 8.03
CA LYS A 81 4.31 -20.28 7.91
C LYS A 81 5.00 -20.50 9.26
N ARG A 82 5.00 -19.48 10.12
CA ARG A 82 5.54 -19.53 11.48
C ARG A 82 4.63 -20.22 12.50
N GLY A 83 3.46 -20.69 12.08
CA GLY A 83 2.49 -21.38 12.94
C GLY A 83 1.70 -20.47 13.88
N LEU A 84 1.79 -19.15 13.72
CA LEU A 84 1.10 -18.15 14.55
C LEU A 84 -0.38 -18.01 14.18
N LEU A 85 -0.71 -18.22 12.90
CA LEU A 85 -2.07 -18.13 12.38
C LEU A 85 -2.51 -19.42 11.68
N PHE A 86 -3.82 -19.61 11.57
CA PHE A 86 -4.49 -20.67 10.80
C PHE A 86 -3.93 -22.09 11.00
N ARG A 87 -3.43 -22.38 12.22
CA ARG A 87 -2.81 -23.68 12.58
C ARG A 87 -1.66 -24.08 11.64
N GLY A 88 -0.94 -23.10 11.09
CA GLY A 88 0.16 -23.34 10.17
C GLY A 88 -0.26 -23.71 8.74
N ARG A 89 -1.55 -23.65 8.40
CA ARG A 89 -2.07 -24.11 7.11
C ARG A 89 -2.41 -22.93 6.20
N ILE A 90 -1.66 -22.79 5.13
CA ILE A 90 -1.89 -21.78 4.09
C ILE A 90 -3.00 -22.27 3.16
N SER A 91 -4.13 -21.56 3.09
CA SER A 91 -5.21 -21.86 2.12
C SER A 91 -4.81 -21.43 0.70
N GLU A 92 -5.41 -22.05 -0.33
CA GLU A 92 -5.20 -21.60 -1.73
C GLU A 92 -5.73 -20.18 -1.97
N ARG A 93 -6.79 -19.79 -1.25
CA ARG A 93 -7.30 -18.42 -1.27
C ARG A 93 -6.28 -17.42 -0.73
N LEU A 94 -5.57 -17.72 0.36
CA LEU A 94 -4.53 -16.84 0.90
C LEU A 94 -3.33 -16.67 -0.06
N LYS A 95 -3.09 -17.65 -0.94
CA LYS A 95 -2.08 -17.54 -2.02
C LYS A 95 -2.54 -16.68 -3.20
N THR A 96 -3.83 -16.38 -3.31
CA THR A 96 -4.39 -15.64 -4.43
C THR A 96 -4.07 -14.14 -4.29
N LYS A 97 -3.30 -13.59 -5.24
CA LYS A 97 -3.00 -12.15 -5.29
C LYS A 97 -4.27 -11.32 -5.41
N GLY A 98 -4.34 -10.20 -4.70
CA GLY A 98 -5.45 -9.25 -4.75
C GLY A 98 -6.72 -9.71 -4.02
N ILE A 99 -6.65 -10.80 -3.25
CA ILE A 99 -7.81 -11.31 -2.49
C ILE A 99 -8.23 -10.32 -1.39
N PHE A 100 -7.26 -9.65 -0.75
CA PHE A 100 -7.50 -8.61 0.23
C PHE A 100 -7.73 -7.27 -0.47
N LYS A 101 -8.97 -7.00 -0.86
CA LYS A 101 -9.36 -5.67 -1.34
C LYS A 101 -9.39 -4.68 -0.18
N THR A 102 -9.14 -3.40 -0.46
CA THR A 102 -9.21 -2.31 0.54
C THR A 102 -10.54 -2.30 1.29
N LYS A 103 -11.65 -2.65 0.63
CA LYS A 103 -12.97 -2.81 1.27
C LYS A 103 -12.92 -3.76 2.47
N PHE A 104 -12.22 -4.90 2.36
CA PHE A 104 -12.13 -5.85 3.46
C PHE A 104 -11.27 -5.32 4.60
N LEU A 105 -10.20 -4.57 4.30
CA LEU A 105 -9.38 -3.91 5.32
C LEU A 105 -10.22 -2.90 6.12
N SER A 106 -10.92 -2.00 5.43
CA SER A 106 -11.79 -1.01 6.08
C SER A 106 -12.94 -1.66 6.86
N GLN A 107 -13.45 -2.81 6.41
CA GLN A 107 -14.42 -3.57 7.17
C GLN A 107 -13.79 -4.09 8.45
N ILE A 108 -12.70 -4.87 8.36
CA ILE A 108 -12.05 -5.51 9.52
C ILE A 108 -11.67 -4.50 10.61
N GLU A 109 -11.24 -3.30 10.25
CA GLU A 109 -10.85 -2.24 11.20
C GLU A 109 -12.03 -1.44 11.77
N SER A 110 -13.27 -1.68 11.33
CA SER A 110 -14.42 -0.92 11.82
C SER A 110 -14.73 -1.22 13.29
N ASP A 111 -14.73 -0.17 14.12
CA ASP A 111 -15.02 -0.22 15.58
C ASP A 111 -16.33 -0.90 15.96
N CYS A 112 -17.28 -0.97 15.02
CA CYS A 112 -18.61 -1.54 15.24
C CYS A 112 -18.70 -3.05 14.92
N LEU A 113 -17.63 -3.68 14.42
CA LEU A 113 -17.66 -5.11 14.12
C LEU A 113 -17.36 -5.94 15.36
N ALA A 114 -18.25 -6.89 15.66
CA ALA A 114 -17.93 -7.96 16.60
C ALA A 114 -16.84 -8.86 15.98
N LEU A 115 -15.94 -9.40 16.81
CA LEU A 115 -14.89 -10.35 16.40
C LEU A 115 -15.41 -11.54 15.54
N LEU A 116 -16.70 -11.89 15.68
CA LEU A 116 -17.38 -12.90 14.86
C LEU A 116 -17.46 -12.53 13.37
N GLN A 117 -17.64 -11.25 13.03
CA GLN A 117 -17.70 -10.78 11.64
C GLN A 117 -16.30 -10.74 11.01
N VAL A 118 -15.28 -10.33 11.77
CA VAL A 118 -13.87 -10.43 11.34
C VAL A 118 -13.51 -11.89 11.07
N ARG A 119 -13.90 -12.80 11.98
CA ARG A 119 -13.72 -14.24 11.77
C ARG A 119 -14.41 -14.74 10.51
N HIS A 120 -15.65 -14.31 10.22
CA HIS A 120 -16.36 -14.72 9.02
C HIS A 120 -15.62 -14.29 7.75
N ILE A 121 -15.12 -13.05 7.70
CA ILE A 121 -14.31 -12.57 6.58
C ILE A 121 -13.06 -13.44 6.43
N LEU A 122 -12.34 -13.72 7.51
CA LEU A 122 -11.13 -14.55 7.46
C LEU A 122 -11.40 -16.03 7.14
N GLN A 123 -12.58 -16.56 7.44
CA GLN A 123 -12.99 -17.94 7.09
C GLN A 123 -13.48 -18.06 5.65
N ASP A 124 -14.03 -16.98 5.09
CA ASP A 124 -14.38 -16.86 3.67
C ASP A 124 -13.17 -16.54 2.79
N LEU A 125 -12.00 -16.30 3.37
CA LEU A 125 -10.72 -16.18 2.68
C LEU A 125 -9.93 -17.51 2.73
#